data_AF-A0A099K8C2-F1
#
_entry.id   AF-A0A099K8C2-F1
#
_cell.length_a   1.000
_cell.length_b   1.000
_cell.length_c   1.000
_cell.angle_alpha   90.00
_cell.angle_beta   90.00
_cell.angle_gamma   90.00
#
_symmetry.space_group_name_H-M   'P 1'
#
loop_
_entity.id
_entity.type
_entity.pdbx_description
1 polymer ?
#
loop_
_entity_poly.entity_id
_entity_poly.type
_entity_poly.pdbx_seq_one_letter_code
_entity_poly.pdbx_strand_id
1 'polypeptide(L)'
;MNCPVCNFTNAPNIIKEKFKYVFESVDSYFLQNFQEAESDPSLDSKLYGVVFCLNKFYFSYRNESIKDISIDTGICCSCVIDAIASLEDSPEQCRRKIMSYHKFETVPIHHFPLPYLNIKSNLDNLRANALLEAYDFNNCSTVEELISDTDISIEQFHFLMDKYFKIDMELLDELPRDDIFYILTNKMQNSDLGSDYREKRVLFYHYDVCQSAGATW
;
A
#
# COMPACT_ATOMS: atom_id res chain seq x y z
N MET A 1 -21.95 6.92 -12.27
CA MET A 1 -22.60 5.62 -12.58
C MET A 1 -22.67 5.33 -14.09
N ASN A 2 -21.67 5.76 -14.89
CA ASN A 2 -21.49 5.37 -16.30
C ASN A 2 -19.98 5.38 -16.58
N CYS A 3 -19.26 4.37 -16.10
CA CYS A 3 -17.87 4.21 -16.53
C CYS A 3 -17.86 3.39 -17.83
N PRO A 4 -17.21 3.88 -18.90
CA PRO A 4 -17.06 3.13 -20.15
C PRO A 4 -16.49 1.72 -19.93
N VAL A 5 -15.46 1.57 -19.08
CA VAL A 5 -14.87 0.25 -18.75
C VAL A 5 -15.94 -0.67 -18.15
N CYS A 6 -16.66 -0.18 -17.15
CA CYS A 6 -17.72 -0.88 -16.46
C CYS A 6 -18.96 -1.19 -17.36
N ASN A 7 -19.23 -0.40 -18.42
CA ASN A 7 -20.38 -0.56 -19.33
C ASN A 7 -20.08 -1.42 -20.57
N PHE A 8 -18.81 -1.50 -21.01
CA PHE A 8 -18.39 -2.29 -22.18
C PHE A 8 -17.86 -3.68 -21.81
N THR A 9 -17.50 -3.91 -20.54
CA THR A 9 -16.91 -5.17 -20.10
C THR A 9 -17.79 -5.82 -19.03
N ASN A 10 -17.89 -7.15 -19.02
CA ASN A 10 -18.64 -7.95 -18.04
C ASN A 10 -17.98 -7.92 -16.63
N ALA A 11 -17.26 -6.84 -16.30
CA ALA A 11 -16.36 -6.72 -15.16
C ALA A 11 -17.04 -6.96 -13.80
N PRO A 12 -18.23 -6.40 -13.51
CA PRO A 12 -18.88 -6.66 -12.22
C PRO A 12 -19.16 -8.15 -11.97
N ASN A 13 -19.53 -8.89 -13.03
CA ASN A 13 -19.77 -10.33 -12.92
C ASN A 13 -18.46 -11.11 -12.74
N ILE A 14 -17.42 -10.77 -13.50
CA ILE A 14 -16.09 -11.40 -13.38
C ILE A 14 -15.50 -11.18 -11.98
N ILE A 15 -15.58 -9.94 -11.47
CA ILE A 15 -15.09 -9.60 -10.13
C ILE A 15 -15.81 -10.44 -9.08
N LYS A 16 -17.15 -10.46 -9.14
CA LYS A 16 -17.98 -11.20 -8.20
C LYS A 16 -17.68 -12.70 -8.18
N GLU A 17 -17.38 -13.29 -9.34
CA GLU A 17 -17.15 -14.73 -9.46
C GLU A 17 -15.70 -15.15 -9.15
N LYS A 18 -14.72 -14.31 -9.47
CA LYS A 18 -13.31 -14.73 -9.53
C LYS A 18 -12.36 -13.95 -8.63
N PHE A 19 -12.66 -12.69 -8.29
CA PHE A 19 -11.66 -11.81 -7.68
C PHE A 19 -11.13 -12.35 -6.36
N LYS A 20 -12.01 -12.75 -5.43
CA LYS A 20 -11.61 -13.32 -4.14
C LYS A 20 -10.74 -14.57 -4.30
N TYR A 21 -11.11 -15.48 -5.20
CA TYR A 21 -10.32 -16.68 -5.47
C TYR A 21 -8.92 -16.33 -5.99
N VAL A 22 -8.81 -15.39 -6.93
CA VAL A 22 -7.53 -14.92 -7.44
C VAL A 22 -6.72 -14.25 -6.33
N PHE A 23 -7.34 -13.37 -5.55
CA PHE A 23 -6.71 -12.67 -4.44
C PHE A 23 -6.10 -13.65 -3.42
N GLU A 24 -6.82 -14.72 -3.09
CA GLU A 24 -6.39 -15.75 -2.13
C GLU A 24 -5.38 -16.75 -2.71
N SER A 25 -5.37 -16.93 -4.03
CA SER A 25 -4.52 -17.93 -4.70
C SER A 25 -3.18 -17.37 -5.15
N VAL A 26 -3.00 -16.05 -5.11
CA VAL A 26 -1.81 -15.40 -5.62
C VAL A 26 -0.90 -14.98 -4.47
N ASP A 27 0.26 -15.62 -4.36
CA ASP A 27 1.33 -15.05 -3.54
C ASP A 27 1.81 -13.76 -4.19
N SER A 28 1.96 -12.70 -3.39
CA SER A 28 2.45 -11.39 -3.84
C SER A 28 3.77 -11.47 -4.62
N TYR A 29 4.59 -12.47 -4.33
CA TYR A 29 5.85 -12.77 -5.01
C TYR A 29 5.67 -13.13 -6.50
N PHE A 30 4.55 -13.74 -6.89
CA PHE A 30 4.31 -14.18 -8.28
C PHE A 30 3.61 -13.14 -9.16
N LEU A 31 3.18 -12.00 -8.59
CA LEU A 31 2.41 -10.98 -9.32
C LEU A 31 3.24 -10.12 -10.28
N GLN A 32 4.53 -9.93 -10.01
CA GLN A 32 5.36 -9.02 -10.81
C GLN A 32 5.60 -9.52 -12.25
N ASN A 33 5.52 -10.84 -12.47
CA ASN A 33 5.66 -11.45 -13.81
C ASN A 33 4.46 -11.19 -14.74
N PHE A 34 3.34 -10.64 -14.24
CA PHE A 34 2.12 -10.47 -15.03
C PHE A 34 2.01 -9.11 -15.74
N GLN A 35 2.67 -8.05 -15.26
CA GLN A 35 2.55 -6.70 -15.84
C GLN A 35 3.42 -6.47 -17.08
N GLU A 36 4.50 -7.22 -17.26
CA GLU A 36 5.49 -6.96 -18.33
C GLU A 36 5.10 -7.47 -19.73
N ALA A 37 3.96 -8.17 -19.88
CA ALA A 37 3.66 -8.94 -21.08
C ALA A 37 2.58 -8.38 -22.03
N GLU A 38 1.82 -7.32 -21.70
CA GLU A 38 0.69 -6.87 -22.54
C GLU A 38 0.78 -5.40 -22.97
N SER A 39 0.74 -5.14 -24.27
CA SER A 39 0.71 -3.79 -24.87
C SER A 39 -0.65 -3.09 -24.77
N ASP A 40 -1.72 -3.84 -24.50
CA ASP A 40 -3.05 -3.35 -24.12
C ASP A 40 -3.62 -4.27 -23.04
N PRO A 41 -3.51 -3.92 -21.75
CA PRO A 41 -3.83 -4.84 -20.66
C PRO A 41 -5.31 -5.18 -20.68
N SER A 42 -5.58 -6.48 -20.80
CA SER A 42 -6.92 -7.04 -20.68
C SER A 42 -7.57 -6.62 -19.35
N LEU A 43 -8.91 -6.67 -19.25
CA LEU A 43 -9.60 -6.42 -17.99
C LEU A 43 -9.07 -7.35 -16.87
N ASP A 44 -8.76 -8.61 -17.23
CA ASP A 44 -8.16 -9.57 -16.30
C ASP A 44 -6.80 -9.07 -15.80
N SER A 45 -5.91 -8.59 -16.69
CA SER A 45 -4.62 -7.96 -16.33
C SER A 45 -4.79 -6.76 -15.40
N LYS A 46 -5.78 -5.89 -15.67
CA LYS A 46 -6.06 -4.75 -14.79
C LYS A 46 -6.57 -5.19 -13.41
N LEU A 47 -7.42 -6.21 -13.33
CA LEU A 47 -7.90 -6.75 -12.06
C LEU A 47 -6.76 -7.39 -11.24
N TYR A 48 -5.77 -7.99 -11.90
CA TYR A 48 -4.52 -8.39 -11.23
C TYR A 48 -3.76 -7.19 -10.66
N GLY A 49 -3.79 -6.03 -11.33
CA GLY A 49 -3.27 -4.78 -10.79
C GLY A 49 -3.92 -4.41 -9.45
N VAL A 50 -5.24 -4.56 -9.32
CA VAL A 50 -5.95 -4.32 -8.04
C VAL A 50 -5.54 -5.34 -6.98
N VAL A 51 -5.41 -6.62 -7.35
CA VAL A 51 -4.90 -7.66 -6.43
C VAL A 51 -3.51 -7.29 -5.92
N PHE A 52 -2.63 -6.81 -6.79
CA PHE A 52 -1.28 -6.38 -6.42
C PHE A 52 -1.29 -5.19 -5.46
N CYS A 53 -2.03 -4.12 -5.78
CA CYS A 53 -2.16 -2.96 -4.90
C CYS A 53 -2.67 -3.35 -3.51
N LEU A 54 -3.75 -4.14 -3.45
CA LEU A 54 -4.33 -4.57 -2.18
C LEU A 54 -3.40 -5.51 -1.39
N ASN A 55 -2.64 -6.38 -2.07
CA ASN A 55 -1.63 -7.20 -1.39
C ASN A 55 -0.49 -6.36 -0.81
N LYS A 56 -0.06 -5.29 -1.51
CA LYS A 56 0.96 -4.37 -1.00
C LYS A 56 0.54 -3.71 0.31
N PHE A 57 -0.74 -3.43 0.50
CA PHE A 57 -1.24 -2.85 1.74
C PHE A 57 -1.08 -3.74 2.98
N TYR A 58 -0.83 -5.04 2.82
CA TYR A 58 -0.45 -5.91 3.96
C TYR A 58 1.00 -5.73 4.38
N PHE A 59 1.81 -5.06 3.56
CA PHE A 59 3.23 -4.80 3.82
C PHE A 59 3.49 -3.34 4.15
N SER A 60 3.04 -2.43 3.30
CA SER A 60 3.30 -1.00 3.34
C SER A 60 2.03 -0.26 2.91
N TYR A 61 1.59 0.72 3.69
CA TYR A 61 0.33 1.44 3.45
C TYR A 61 0.48 2.93 3.79
N ARG A 62 0.14 3.78 2.82
CA ARG A 62 0.33 5.25 2.79
C ARG A 62 -1.00 6.01 2.71
N ASN A 63 -2.03 5.51 3.42
CA ASN A 63 -3.38 6.08 3.41
C ASN A 63 -4.07 6.07 2.04
N GLU A 64 -3.71 5.14 1.15
CA GLU A 64 -4.26 5.04 -0.19
C GLU A 64 -5.79 4.91 -0.14
N SER A 65 -6.44 5.64 -1.03
CA SER A 65 -7.88 5.69 -1.24
C SER A 65 -8.31 4.83 -2.43
N ILE A 66 -9.63 4.68 -2.61
CA ILE A 66 -10.20 4.00 -3.79
C ILE A 66 -9.77 4.68 -5.09
N LYS A 67 -9.63 6.02 -5.06
CA LYS A 67 -9.19 6.82 -6.20
C LYS A 67 -7.72 6.57 -6.53
N ASP A 68 -6.87 6.38 -5.53
CA ASP A 68 -5.44 6.12 -5.76
C ASP A 68 -5.26 4.76 -6.45
N ILE A 69 -5.91 3.70 -5.95
CA ILE A 69 -5.94 2.39 -6.63
C ILE A 69 -6.48 2.52 -8.06
N SER A 70 -7.55 3.30 -8.24
CA SER A 70 -8.16 3.52 -9.56
C SER A 70 -7.17 4.14 -10.56
N ILE A 71 -6.35 5.08 -10.10
CA ILE A 71 -5.30 5.73 -10.91
C ILE A 71 -4.19 4.72 -11.21
N ASP A 72 -3.68 4.03 -10.20
CA ASP A 72 -2.54 3.10 -10.33
C ASP A 72 -2.85 1.90 -11.24
N THR A 73 -4.09 1.45 -11.24
CA THR A 73 -4.52 0.25 -11.98
C THR A 73 -5.25 0.56 -13.29
N GLY A 74 -5.61 1.83 -13.52
CA GLY A 74 -6.40 2.26 -14.68
C GLY A 74 -7.84 1.71 -14.71
N ILE A 75 -8.39 1.30 -13.55
CA ILE A 75 -9.74 0.75 -13.40
C ILE A 75 -10.70 1.80 -12.81
N CYS A 76 -11.99 1.77 -13.19
CA CYS A 76 -13.01 2.63 -12.55
C CYS A 76 -13.06 2.46 -11.02
N CYS A 77 -13.20 3.54 -10.24
CA CYS A 77 -13.46 3.47 -8.79
C CYS A 77 -14.60 2.50 -8.43
N SER A 78 -15.65 2.39 -9.26
CA SER A 78 -16.73 1.42 -9.03
C SER A 78 -16.27 -0.03 -9.12
N CYS A 79 -15.37 -0.38 -10.06
CA CYS A 79 -14.79 -1.71 -10.13
C CYS A 79 -13.82 -1.97 -8.97
N VAL A 80 -13.07 -0.96 -8.52
CA VAL A 80 -12.25 -1.06 -7.30
C VAL A 80 -13.13 -1.36 -6.09
N ILE A 81 -14.27 -0.67 -5.96
CA ILE A 81 -15.25 -0.94 -4.90
C ILE A 81 -15.81 -2.36 -5.00
N ASP A 82 -16.22 -2.78 -6.20
CA ASP A 82 -16.77 -4.12 -6.40
C ASP A 82 -15.72 -5.19 -6.06
N ALA A 83 -14.44 -4.95 -6.38
CA ALA A 83 -13.31 -5.83 -6.05
C ALA A 83 -13.09 -5.92 -4.53
N ILE A 84 -12.95 -4.78 -3.85
CA ILE A 84 -12.83 -4.73 -2.38
C ILE A 84 -14.03 -5.40 -1.71
N ALA A 85 -15.24 -5.09 -2.18
CA ALA A 85 -16.47 -5.64 -1.63
C ALA A 85 -16.57 -7.16 -1.83
N SER A 86 -16.06 -7.70 -2.94
CA SER A 86 -16.08 -9.14 -3.22
C SER A 86 -15.28 -10.00 -2.24
N LEU A 87 -14.33 -9.38 -1.52
CA LEU A 87 -13.56 -10.06 -0.47
C LEU A 87 -14.40 -10.33 0.78
N GLU A 88 -15.37 -9.46 1.04
CA GLU A 88 -16.22 -9.50 2.24
C GLU A 88 -17.35 -10.53 2.12
N ASP A 89 -17.82 -11.03 3.26
CA ASP A 89 -18.91 -12.03 3.32
C ASP A 89 -20.25 -11.51 2.75
N SER A 90 -20.44 -10.19 2.73
CA SER A 90 -21.64 -9.53 2.21
C SER A 90 -21.28 -8.38 1.26
N PRO A 91 -20.90 -8.69 0.00
CA PRO A 91 -20.38 -7.70 -0.95
C PRO A 91 -21.30 -6.52 -1.20
N GLU A 92 -22.59 -6.76 -1.44
CA GLU A 92 -23.57 -5.69 -1.69
C GLU A 92 -23.73 -4.75 -0.49
N GLN A 93 -23.66 -5.29 0.72
CA GLN A 93 -23.74 -4.49 1.93
C GLN A 93 -22.47 -3.67 2.13
N CYS A 94 -21.30 -4.26 1.89
CA CYS A 94 -20.00 -3.58 1.92
C CYS A 94 -19.99 -2.41 0.92
N ARG A 95 -20.34 -2.67 -0.34
CA ARG A 95 -20.45 -1.67 -1.41
C ARG A 95 -21.33 -0.48 -1.01
N ARG A 96 -22.54 -0.74 -0.50
CA ARG A 96 -23.44 0.33 -0.04
C ARG A 96 -22.86 1.12 1.13
N LYS A 97 -22.17 0.46 2.07
CA LYS A 97 -21.51 1.13 3.20
C LYS A 97 -20.41 2.06 2.70
N ILE A 98 -19.50 1.60 1.85
CA ILE A 98 -18.44 2.44 1.25
C ILE A 98 -19.06 3.67 0.59
N MET A 99 -20.05 3.46 -0.28
CA MET A 99 -20.71 4.54 -1.04
C MET A 99 -21.52 5.52 -0.17
N SER A 100 -21.79 5.19 1.10
CA SER A 100 -22.48 6.10 2.03
C SER A 100 -21.57 7.16 2.64
N TYR A 101 -20.24 7.01 2.53
CA TYR A 101 -19.29 8.00 3.02
C TYR A 101 -19.27 9.22 2.09
N HIS A 102 -19.18 10.42 2.66
CA HIS A 102 -19.00 11.64 1.88
C HIS A 102 -17.65 11.60 1.16
N LYS A 103 -17.66 11.85 -0.17
CA LYS A 103 -16.47 11.74 -1.03
C LYS A 103 -15.72 10.42 -0.84
N PHE A 104 -16.47 9.31 -0.81
CA PHE A 104 -15.92 7.97 -0.54
C PHE A 104 -14.71 7.63 -1.40
N GLU A 105 -14.60 8.13 -2.63
CA GLU A 105 -13.46 7.85 -3.51
C GLU A 105 -12.13 8.34 -2.92
N THR A 106 -12.14 9.43 -2.14
CA THR A 106 -10.93 10.06 -1.57
C THR A 106 -10.71 9.72 -0.10
N VAL A 107 -11.59 8.93 0.50
CA VAL A 107 -11.42 8.49 1.90
C VAL A 107 -10.39 7.34 1.91
N PRO A 108 -9.35 7.39 2.76
CA PRO A 108 -8.40 6.30 2.91
C PRO A 108 -9.09 4.98 3.25
N ILE A 109 -8.64 3.89 2.63
CA ILE A 109 -9.33 2.60 2.68
C ILE A 109 -9.48 2.05 4.10
N HIS A 110 -8.51 2.30 4.98
CA HIS A 110 -8.55 1.85 6.38
C HIS A 110 -9.68 2.49 7.22
N HIS A 111 -10.35 3.54 6.74
CA HIS A 111 -11.54 4.10 7.39
C HIS A 111 -12.83 3.31 7.10
N PHE A 112 -12.84 2.51 6.04
CA PHE A 112 -13.98 1.64 5.75
C PHE A 112 -13.97 0.41 6.66
N PRO A 113 -15.15 -0.12 7.03
CA PRO A 113 -15.24 -1.34 7.80
C PRO A 113 -14.99 -2.54 6.90
N LEU A 114 -13.71 -2.84 6.64
CA LEU A 114 -13.23 -3.93 5.79
C LEU A 114 -12.50 -5.01 6.61
N PRO A 115 -13.23 -5.89 7.33
CA PRO A 115 -12.66 -6.96 8.13
C PRO A 115 -11.69 -7.85 7.37
N TYR A 116 -11.94 -8.13 6.09
CA TYR A 116 -11.11 -9.05 5.31
C TYR A 116 -9.70 -8.47 5.11
N LEU A 117 -9.60 -7.18 4.74
CA LEU A 117 -8.32 -6.52 4.57
C LEU A 117 -7.63 -6.22 5.91
N ASN A 118 -8.40 -6.01 6.98
CA ASN A 118 -7.91 -5.83 8.36
C ASN A 118 -6.78 -4.78 8.55
N ILE A 119 -6.60 -3.86 7.60
CA ILE A 119 -5.52 -2.85 7.57
C ILE A 119 -5.50 -2.02 8.85
N LYS A 120 -6.68 -1.62 9.34
CA LYS A 120 -6.83 -0.75 10.51
C LYS A 120 -6.19 -1.32 11.78
N SER A 121 -6.18 -2.65 11.95
CA SER A 121 -5.61 -3.29 13.14
C SER A 121 -4.08 -3.24 13.19
N ASN A 122 -3.43 -3.09 12.02
CA ASN A 122 -1.98 -3.11 11.87
C ASN A 122 -1.43 -1.79 11.31
N LEU A 123 -2.24 -0.73 11.32
CA LEU A 123 -1.99 0.50 10.56
C LEU A 123 -0.63 1.15 10.88
N ASP A 124 -0.26 1.22 12.15
CA ASP A 124 0.99 1.85 12.56
C ASP A 124 2.23 1.05 12.10
N ASN A 125 2.18 -0.28 12.14
CA ASN A 125 3.25 -1.12 11.56
C ASN A 125 3.36 -0.92 10.04
N LEU A 126 2.21 -0.87 9.35
CA LEU A 126 2.19 -0.69 7.90
C LEU A 126 2.75 0.68 7.49
N ARG A 127 2.46 1.73 8.27
CA ARG A 127 3.05 3.07 8.08
C ARG A 127 4.54 3.11 8.41
N ALA A 128 4.98 2.37 9.43
CA ALA A 128 6.40 2.25 9.74
C ALA A 128 7.18 1.55 8.62
N ASN A 129 6.60 0.49 8.04
CA ASN A 129 7.13 -0.13 6.83
C ASN A 129 7.13 0.82 5.64
N ALA A 130 6.09 1.66 5.48
CA ALA A 130 6.05 2.66 4.42
C ALA A 130 7.20 3.67 4.51
N LEU A 131 7.64 4.03 5.71
CA LEU A 131 8.83 4.88 5.88
C LEU A 131 10.12 4.18 5.43
N LEU A 132 10.30 2.91 5.79
CA LEU A 132 11.46 2.14 5.33
C LEU A 132 11.43 1.93 3.82
N GLU A 133 10.25 1.70 3.25
CA GLU A 133 10.04 1.54 1.82
C GLU A 133 10.29 2.83 1.04
N ALA A 134 9.82 3.98 1.55
CA ALA A 134 10.10 5.29 0.97
C ALA A 134 11.61 5.56 0.91
N TYR A 135 12.33 5.24 2.00
CA TYR A 135 13.79 5.34 2.01
C TYR A 135 14.45 4.41 0.98
N ASP A 136 14.05 3.14 0.95
CA ASP A 136 14.67 2.14 0.06
C ASP A 136 14.42 2.43 -1.43
N PHE A 137 13.22 2.88 -1.79
CA PHE A 137 12.77 2.88 -3.19
C PHE A 137 12.57 4.28 -3.80
N ASN A 138 12.36 5.32 -2.98
CA ASN A 138 11.97 6.64 -3.48
C ASN A 138 13.09 7.70 -3.37
N ASN A 139 14.32 7.28 -3.06
CA ASN A 139 15.52 8.14 -3.00
C ASN A 139 15.34 9.36 -2.08
N CYS A 140 14.56 9.23 -1.00
CA CYS A 140 14.44 10.30 -0.01
C CYS A 140 15.81 10.64 0.57
N SER A 141 16.09 11.94 0.72
CA SER A 141 17.37 12.48 1.21
C SER A 141 17.20 13.39 2.43
N THR A 142 15.96 13.69 2.81
CA THR A 142 15.60 14.52 3.97
C THR A 142 14.42 13.91 4.73
N VAL A 143 14.25 14.33 5.99
CA VAL A 143 13.12 13.90 6.82
C VAL A 143 11.80 14.41 6.23
N GLU A 144 11.80 15.62 5.69
CA GLU A 144 10.64 16.22 5.04
C GLU A 144 10.20 15.44 3.80
N GLU A 145 11.16 15.01 2.96
CA GLU A 145 10.85 14.16 1.80
C GLU A 145 10.27 12.81 2.25
N LEU A 146 10.84 12.21 3.30
CA LEU A 146 10.37 10.93 3.84
C LEU A 146 8.93 11.00 4.38
N ILE A 147 8.61 12.06 5.13
CA ILE A 147 7.27 12.30 5.66
C ILE A 147 6.30 12.62 4.52
N SER A 148 6.72 13.45 3.56
CA SER A 148 5.89 13.83 2.41
C SER A 148 5.56 12.65 1.50
N ASP A 149 6.48 11.72 1.31
CA ASP A 149 6.31 10.55 0.44
C ASP A 149 5.36 9.49 1.03
N THR A 150 5.23 9.48 2.36
CA THR A 150 4.41 8.50 3.11
C THR A 150 3.05 9.03 3.52
N ASP A 151 2.77 10.32 3.27
CA ASP A 151 1.53 11.01 3.67
C ASP A 151 1.18 10.81 5.17
N ILE A 152 2.20 10.75 6.03
CA ILE A 152 2.02 10.71 7.48
C ILE A 152 2.16 12.12 8.06
N SER A 153 1.44 12.40 9.16
CA SER A 153 1.65 13.66 9.88
C SER A 153 2.94 13.62 10.69
N ILE A 154 3.46 14.80 11.05
CA ILE A 154 4.66 14.91 11.90
C ILE A 154 4.41 14.27 13.27
N GLU A 155 3.22 14.42 13.84
CA GLU A 155 2.87 13.80 15.13
C GLU A 155 2.87 12.28 15.03
N GLN A 156 2.32 11.73 13.93
CA GLN A 156 2.36 10.30 13.68
C GLN A 156 3.79 9.82 13.46
N PHE A 157 4.61 10.58 12.72
CA PHE A 157 6.01 10.27 12.50
C PHE A 157 6.78 10.17 13.83
N HIS A 158 6.68 11.18 14.71
CA HIS A 158 7.31 11.14 16.04
C HIS A 158 6.82 9.94 16.86
N PHE A 159 5.53 9.66 16.84
CA PHE A 159 4.98 8.47 17.50
C PHE A 159 5.58 7.17 16.98
N LEU A 160 5.75 7.01 15.66
CA LEU A 160 6.37 5.84 15.07
C LEU A 160 7.85 5.71 15.45
N MET A 161 8.60 6.82 15.43
CA MET A 161 10.01 6.84 15.82
C MET A 161 10.21 6.35 17.25
N ASP A 162 9.46 6.90 18.21
CA ASP A 162 9.54 6.48 19.61
C ASP A 162 8.99 5.05 19.81
N LYS A 163 7.76 4.79 19.37
CA LYS A 163 7.04 3.58 19.74
C LYS A 163 7.54 2.33 19.01
N TYR A 164 7.84 2.45 17.71
CA TYR A 164 8.16 1.33 16.83
C TYR A 164 9.67 1.20 16.59
N PHE A 165 10.35 2.31 16.29
CA PHE A 165 11.79 2.28 16.01
C PHE A 165 12.67 2.43 17.26
N LYS A 166 12.11 2.83 18.40
CA LYS A 166 12.85 3.11 19.66
C LYS A 166 13.90 4.20 19.49
N ILE A 167 13.56 5.21 18.69
CA ILE A 167 14.40 6.36 18.40
C ILE A 167 13.87 7.55 19.18
N ASP A 168 14.72 8.09 20.05
CA ASP A 168 14.46 9.35 20.73
C ASP A 168 14.75 10.51 19.75
N MET A 169 13.69 11.22 19.37
CA MET A 169 13.75 12.35 18.45
C MET A 169 14.41 13.58 19.07
N GLU A 170 14.31 13.78 20.39
CA GLU A 170 14.90 14.94 21.06
C GLU A 170 16.43 14.90 20.97
N LEU A 171 17.02 13.70 21.07
CA LEU A 171 18.46 13.50 20.92
C LEU A 171 18.94 13.69 19.47
N LEU A 172 18.06 13.52 18.47
CA LEU A 172 18.41 13.77 17.07
C LEU A 172 18.42 15.26 16.75
N ASP A 173 17.55 16.06 17.37
CA ASP A 173 17.48 17.51 17.18
C ASP A 173 18.72 18.26 17.70
N GLU A 174 19.52 17.62 18.55
CA GLU A 174 20.81 18.15 19.04
C GLU A 174 21.96 18.01 18.02
N LEU A 175 21.75 17.25 16.94
CA LEU A 175 22.77 16.95 15.95
C LEU A 175 22.85 18.05 14.85
N PRO A 176 23.98 18.15 14.14
CA PRO A 176 24.05 18.97 12.93
C PRO A 176 22.99 18.53 11.92
N ARG A 177 22.26 19.49 11.33
CA ARG A 177 21.15 19.21 10.40
C ARG A 177 21.51 18.26 9.26
N ASP A 178 22.74 18.39 8.75
CA ASP A 178 23.23 17.60 7.63
C ASP A 178 23.40 16.10 7.98
N ASP A 179 23.51 15.76 9.27
CA ASP A 179 23.67 14.38 9.75
C ASP A 179 22.35 13.73 10.19
N ILE A 180 21.30 14.51 10.46
CA ILE A 180 20.04 14.03 11.07
C ILE A 180 19.42 12.92 10.23
N PHE A 181 19.25 13.15 8.93
CA PHE A 181 18.59 12.19 8.05
C PHE A 181 19.37 10.88 7.98
N TYR A 182 20.69 10.93 7.81
CA TYR A 182 21.54 9.75 7.73
C TYR A 182 21.52 8.93 9.03
N ILE A 183 21.59 9.60 10.18
CA ILE A 183 21.58 8.93 11.49
C ILE A 183 20.20 8.31 11.76
N LEU A 184 19.12 9.04 11.44
CA LEU A 184 17.75 8.57 11.57
C LEU A 184 17.53 7.29 10.75
N THR A 185 17.80 7.32 9.45
CA THR A 185 17.56 6.18 8.56
C THR A 185 18.42 4.99 8.93
N ASN A 186 19.68 5.21 9.32
CA ASN A 186 20.55 4.16 9.84
C ASN A 186 19.97 3.52 11.12
N LYS A 187 19.45 4.30 12.06
CA LYS A 187 18.78 3.77 13.27
C LYS A 187 17.50 3.00 12.91
N MET A 188 16.68 3.52 12.00
CA MET A 188 15.45 2.85 11.56
C MET A 188 15.75 1.50 10.93
N GLN A 189 16.72 1.45 10.00
CA GLN A 189 17.15 0.22 9.35
C GLN A 189 17.72 -0.80 10.35
N ASN A 190 18.51 -0.37 11.33
CA ASN A 190 19.11 -1.29 12.32
C ASN A 190 18.20 -1.63 13.52
N SER A 191 16.94 -1.21 13.51
CA SER A 191 15.97 -1.59 14.53
C SER A 191 15.45 -3.03 14.31
N ASP A 192 14.81 -3.61 15.34
CA ASP A 192 14.10 -4.89 15.21
C ASP A 192 13.06 -4.82 14.07
N LEU A 193 12.30 -3.72 14.00
CA LEU A 193 11.32 -3.50 12.95
C LEU A 193 11.97 -3.39 11.56
N GLY A 194 13.12 -2.73 11.46
CA GLY A 194 13.89 -2.63 10.21
C GLY A 194 14.35 -4.00 9.72
N SER A 195 14.75 -4.88 10.64
CA SER A 195 15.12 -6.26 10.33
C SER A 195 13.91 -7.08 9.85
N ASP A 196 12.80 -7.02 10.60
CA ASP A 196 11.52 -7.62 10.24
C ASP A 196 11.02 -7.17 8.85
N TYR A 197 11.16 -5.88 8.55
CA TYR A 197 10.81 -5.30 7.26
C TYR A 197 11.66 -5.91 6.14
N ARG A 198 12.98 -5.98 6.28
CA ARG A 198 13.86 -6.56 5.26
C ARG A 198 13.55 -8.03 4.99
N GLU A 199 13.29 -8.81 6.04
CA GLU A 199 12.92 -10.22 5.91
C GLU A 199 11.59 -10.40 5.17
N LYS A 200 10.60 -9.55 5.44
CA LYS A 200 9.27 -9.62 4.80
C LYS A 200 9.24 -9.02 3.40
N ARG A 201 10.09 -8.02 3.10
CA ARG A 201 10.15 -7.27 1.83
C ARG A 201 10.27 -8.20 0.62
N VAL A 202 11.01 -9.29 0.76
CA VAL A 202 11.25 -10.28 -0.31
C VAL A 202 9.97 -10.96 -0.79
N LEU A 203 8.90 -10.98 0.01
CA LEU A 203 7.60 -11.53 -0.38
C LEU A 203 6.82 -10.57 -1.28
N PHE A 204 7.22 -9.30 -1.35
CA PHE A 204 6.49 -8.24 -2.05
C PHE A 204 7.30 -7.65 -3.22
N TYR A 205 8.62 -7.79 -3.24
CA TYR A 205 9.48 -7.23 -4.27
C TYR A 205 10.46 -8.28 -4.81
N HIS A 206 10.60 -8.39 -6.13
CA HIS A 206 11.61 -9.23 -6.77
C HIS A 206 13.01 -8.77 -6.39
N TYR A 207 13.95 -9.71 -6.49
CA TYR A 207 15.37 -9.45 -6.21
C TYR A 207 15.91 -8.30 -7.05
N ASP A 208 15.60 -8.25 -8.34
CA ASP A 208 16.12 -7.24 -9.27
C ASP A 208 15.62 -5.82 -8.94
N VAL A 209 14.38 -5.71 -8.44
CA VAL A 209 13.81 -4.45 -7.96
C VAL A 209 14.54 -3.97 -6.71
N CYS A 210 14.75 -4.87 -5.74
CA CYS A 210 15.50 -4.57 -4.52
C CYS A 210 16.95 -4.17 -4.83
N GLN A 211 17.60 -4.89 -5.75
CA GLN A 211 18.98 -4.62 -6.16
C GLN A 211 19.11 -3.27 -6.86
N SER A 212 18.19 -2.96 -7.77
CA SER A 212 18.18 -1.69 -8.52
C SER A 212 17.97 -0.49 -7.60
N ALA A 213 17.20 -0.68 -6.51
CA ALA A 213 16.96 0.32 -5.49
C ALA A 213 18.13 0.49 -4.50
N GLY A 214 19.15 -0.39 -4.54
CA GLY A 214 20.23 -0.39 -3.56
C GLY A 214 19.78 -0.79 -2.16
N ALA A 215 18.62 -1.46 -2.05
CA ALA A 215 18.02 -1.83 -0.78
C ALA A 215 18.92 -2.83 -0.04
N THR A 216 19.32 -2.51 1.18
CA THR A 216 20.23 -3.35 1.98
C THR A 216 19.55 -4.65 2.40
N TRP A 217 20.32 -5.74 2.47
CA TRP A 217 19.89 -7.07 2.92
C TRP A 217 20.17 -7.24 4.41
#